data_AF-A0A974WMR8-F1
#
_entry.id   AF-A0A974WMR8-F1
#
_cell.length_a   1.000
_cell.length_b   1.000
_cell.length_c   1.000
_cell.angle_alpha   90.00
_cell.angle_beta   90.00
_cell.angle_gamma   90.00
#
_symmetry.space_group_name_H-M   'P 1'
#
loop_
_entity.id
_entity.type
_entity.pdbx_description
1 polymer ?
#
loop_
_entity_poly.entity_id
_entity_poly.type
_entity_poly.pdbx_seq_one_letter_code
_entity_poly.pdbx_strand_id
1 'polypeptide(L)'
;MYSRLISNYLKTYWLTAAFFGYLIFSVAIKSYVGLDYTIPCLIRYTTGIKCLGCGLTTAATHLLTLDFIGAYQSNPLIFIILPALVFLLINHWRKYLKMQQ
;
A
#
# COMPACT_ATOMS: atom_id res chain seq x y z
N MET A 1 -20.32 4.86 20.05
CA MET A 1 -20.47 3.42 19.76
C MET A 1 -19.49 2.97 18.67
N TYR A 2 -19.42 3.66 17.53
CA TYR A 2 -18.47 3.38 16.44
C TYR A 2 -16.98 3.49 16.83
N SER A 3 -16.61 4.43 17.71
CA SER A 3 -15.22 4.62 18.17
C SER A 3 -14.63 3.42 18.93
N ARG A 4 -15.46 2.67 19.67
CA ARG A 4 -15.01 1.45 20.38
C ARG A 4 -14.82 0.27 19.43
N LEU A 5 -15.66 0.17 18.39
CA LEU A 5 -15.53 -0.81 17.30
C LEU A 5 -14.23 -0.60 16.52
N ILE A 6 -13.93 0.64 16.12
CA ILE A 6 -12.68 0.99 15.44
C ILE A 6 -11.47 0.65 16.33
N SER A 7 -11.51 1.02 17.61
CA SER A 7 -10.43 0.74 18.56
C SER A 7 -10.16 -0.76 18.74
N ASN A 8 -11.22 -1.58 18.85
CA ASN A 8 -11.08 -3.02 19.02
C ASN A 8 -10.62 -3.71 17.72
N TYR A 9 -11.10 -3.26 16.56
CA TYR A 9 -10.60 -3.71 15.26
C TYR A 9 -9.11 -3.39 15.09
N LEU A 10 -8.72 -2.14 15.37
CA LEU A 10 -7.32 -1.73 15.28
C LEU A 10 -6.43 -2.53 16.24
N LYS A 11 -6.90 -2.86 17.45
CA LYS A 11 -6.14 -3.70 18.39
C LYS A 11 -5.99 -5.14 17.92
N THR A 12 -7.04 -5.75 17.38
CA THR A 12 -6.99 -7.14 16.88
C THR A 12 -6.17 -7.25 15.59
N TYR A 13 -6.24 -6.24 14.72
CA TYR A 13 -5.59 -6.22 13.40
C TYR A 13 -4.38 -5.27 13.34
N TRP A 14 -3.78 -4.94 14.49
CA TRP A 14 -2.76 -3.90 14.61
C TRP A 14 -1.53 -4.14 13.71
N LEU A 15 -1.14 -5.39 13.48
CA LEU A 15 -0.04 -5.75 12.58
C LEU A 15 -0.36 -5.44 11.11
N THR A 16 -1.59 -5.75 10.66
CA THR A 16 -2.02 -5.42 9.29
C THR A 16 -2.15 -3.90 9.13
N ALA A 17 -2.70 -3.22 10.13
CA ALA A 17 -2.79 -1.76 10.14
C ALA A 17 -1.41 -1.09 10.14
N ALA A 18 -0.44 -1.63 10.89
CA ALA A 18 0.94 -1.16 10.91
C ALA A 18 1.64 -1.39 9.56
N PHE A 19 1.44 -2.55 8.93
CA PHE A 19 1.99 -2.85 7.61
C PHE A 19 1.47 -1.89 6.53
N PHE A 20 0.14 -1.72 6.44
CA PHE A 20 -0.45 -0.78 5.50
C PHE A 20 -0.11 0.67 5.83
N GLY A 21 -0.07 1.02 7.12
CA GLY A 21 0.35 2.34 7.59
C GLY A 21 1.79 2.66 7.18
N TYR A 22 2.72 1.71 7.32
CA TYR A 22 4.10 1.86 6.87
C TYR A 22 4.21 2.03 5.34
N LEU A 23 3.44 1.27 4.57
CA LEU A 23 3.40 1.43 3.10
C LEU A 23 2.88 2.80 2.69
N ILE A 24 1.79 3.28 3.31
CA ILE A 24 1.24 4.61 3.02
C ILE A 24 2.24 5.70 3.45
N PHE A 25 2.84 5.56 4.64
CA PHE A 25 3.79 6.53 5.18
C PHE A 25 5.06 6.62 4.32
N SER A 26 5.61 5.50 3.87
CA SER A 26 6.79 5.48 2.99
C SER A 26 6.51 6.09 1.61
N VAL A 27 5.35 5.81 1.01
CA VAL A 27 4.92 6.44 -0.25
C VAL A 27 4.75 7.96 -0.05
N ALA A 28 4.09 8.38 1.05
CA ALA A 28 3.89 9.79 1.35
C ALA A 28 5.23 10.53 1.53
N ILE A 29 6.16 9.99 2.34
CA ILE A 29 7.49 10.61 2.52
C ILE A 29 8.21 10.76 1.18
N LYS A 30 8.18 9.73 0.34
CA LYS A 30 8.81 9.81 -0.99
C LYS A 30 8.18 10.90 -1.85
N SER A 31 6.86 11.05 -1.84
CA SER A 31 6.16 12.11 -2.58
C SER A 31 6.43 13.52 -2.02
N TYR A 32 6.59 13.69 -0.70
CA TYR A 32 6.77 15.01 -0.09
C TYR A 32 8.23 15.48 -0.02
N VAL A 33 9.18 14.56 0.16
CA VAL A 33 10.59 14.90 0.43
C VAL A 33 11.49 14.59 -0.77
N GLY A 34 11.01 13.83 -1.77
CA GLY A 34 11.81 13.42 -2.93
C GLY A 34 12.98 12.47 -2.58
N LEU A 35 13.09 12.06 -1.31
CA LEU A 35 14.07 11.10 -0.82
C LEU A 35 13.50 9.69 -0.94
N ASP A 36 14.20 8.82 -1.66
CA ASP A 36 13.89 7.40 -1.80
C ASP A 36 14.24 6.63 -0.51
N TYR A 37 13.47 6.83 0.57
CA TYR A 37 13.54 6.02 1.80
C TYR A 37 12.89 4.64 1.65
N THR A 38 12.52 4.26 0.43
CA THR A 38 12.02 2.92 0.14
C THR A 38 13.17 1.92 0.18
N ILE A 39 13.00 0.85 0.95
CA ILE A 39 13.94 -0.28 0.99
C ILE A 39 14.24 -0.69 -0.46
N PRO A 40 15.51 -0.61 -0.92
CA PRO A 40 15.85 -1.00 -2.27
C PRO A 40 15.44 -2.47 -2.44
N CYS A 41 14.75 -2.77 -3.54
CA CYS A 41 14.27 -4.12 -3.81
C CYS A 41 15.47 -5.08 -3.77
N LEU A 42 15.53 -5.93 -2.74
CA LEU A 42 16.64 -6.84 -2.48
C LEU A 42 16.95 -7.72 -3.69
N ILE A 43 15.93 -8.15 -4.43
CA ILE A 43 16.08 -8.96 -5.65
C ILE A 43 16.80 -8.16 -6.75
N ARG A 44 16.44 -6.90 -6.97
CA ARG A 44 17.16 -6.07 -7.95
C ARG A 44 18.59 -5.78 -7.49
N TYR A 45 18.81 -5.63 -6.18
CA TYR A 45 20.13 -5.39 -5.62
C TYR A 45 21.04 -6.61 -5.72
N THR A 46 20.53 -7.81 -5.43
CA THR A 46 21.33 -9.05 -5.42
C THR A 46 21.45 -9.71 -6.79
N THR A 47 20.38 -9.65 -7.61
CA THR A 47 20.30 -10.37 -8.89
C THR A 47 20.32 -9.44 -10.11
N GLY A 48 20.16 -8.13 -9.94
CA GLY A 48 20.09 -7.17 -11.06
C GLY A 48 18.77 -7.22 -11.85
N ILE A 49 17.91 -8.20 -11.59
CA ILE A 49 16.67 -8.45 -12.33
C ILE A 49 15.53 -7.61 -11.76
N LYS A 50 14.76 -6.96 -12.64
CA LYS A 50 13.49 -6.32 -12.27
C LYS A 50 12.44 -7.40 -12.04
N CYS A 51 12.14 -7.69 -10.77
CA CYS A 51 11.01 -8.56 -10.42
C CYS A 51 9.66 -7.85 -10.62
N LEU A 52 8.55 -8.61 -10.61
CA LEU A 52 7.20 -8.09 -10.81
C LEU A 52 6.79 -6.99 -9.81
N GLY A 53 7.38 -6.99 -8.61
CA GLY A 53 7.13 -5.98 -7.60
C GLY A 53 8.09 -4.78 -7.63
N CYS A 54 9.12 -4.81 -8.47
CA CYS A 54 10.14 -3.76 -8.51
C CYS A 54 9.51 -2.47 -9.06
N GLY A 55 9.58 -1.38 -8.30
CA GLY A 55 8.99 -0.10 -8.70
C GLY A 55 7.51 0.09 -8.34
N LEU A 56 6.87 -0.84 -7.62
CA LEU A 56 5.47 -0.65 -7.16
C LEU A 56 5.29 0.60 -6.30
N THR A 57 6.21 0.88 -5.38
CA THR A 57 6.14 2.07 -4.52
C THR A 57 6.29 3.36 -5.33
N THR A 58 7.14 3.35 -6.37
CA THR A 58 7.29 4.47 -7.31
C THR A 58 6.04 4.65 -8.16
N ALA A 59 5.46 3.55 -8.65
CA ALA A 59 4.21 3.59 -9.39
C ALA A 59 3.06 4.13 -8.52
N ALA A 60 3.03 3.75 -7.24
CA ALA A 60 2.10 4.29 -6.26
C ALA A 60 2.31 5.80 -6.01
N THR A 61 3.55 6.28 -5.91
CA THR A 61 3.82 7.72 -5.79
C THR A 61 3.35 8.50 -7.02
N HIS A 62 3.56 7.97 -8.23
CA HIS A 62 3.06 8.59 -9.47
C HIS A 62 1.52 8.64 -9.49
N LEU A 63 0.84 7.59 -9.02
CA LEU A 63 -0.62 7.61 -8.86
C LEU A 63 -1.08 8.67 -7.85
N LEU A 64 -0.35 8.87 -6.74
CA LEU A 64 -0.67 9.92 -5.77
C LEU A 64 -0.49 11.33 -6.34
N THR A 65 0.49 11.53 -7.22
CA THR A 65 0.70 12.80 -7.94
C THR A 65 -0.17 12.92 -9.20
N LEU A 66 -1.15 12.02 -9.40
CA LEU A 66 -2.04 11.96 -10.57
C LEU A 66 -1.33 11.78 -11.92
N ASP A 67 -0.10 11.25 -11.90
CA ASP A 67 0.69 10.91 -13.08
C ASP A 67 0.49 9.43 -13.47
N PHE A 68 -0.54 9.18 -14.28
CA PHE A 68 -0.87 7.82 -14.72
C PHE A 68 0.16 7.23 -15.68
N ILE A 69 0.82 8.07 -16.48
CA ILE A 69 1.81 7.63 -17.48
C ILE A 69 3.08 7.19 -16.75
N GLY A 70 3.59 8.01 -15.82
CA GLY A 70 4.73 7.65 -14.98
C GLY A 70 4.46 6.43 -14.11
N ALA A 71 3.22 6.26 -13.63
CA ALA A 71 2.81 5.07 -12.89
C ALA A 71 2.90 3.80 -13.75
N TYR A 72 2.36 3.83 -14.98
CA TYR A 72 2.40 2.69 -15.90
C TYR A 72 3.83 2.32 -16.33
N GLN A 73 4.67 3.33 -16.61
CA GLN A 73 6.07 3.12 -16.96
C GLN A 73 6.90 2.57 -15.80
N SER A 74 6.57 2.98 -14.57
CA SER A 74 7.25 2.50 -13.36
C SER A 74 6.91 1.04 -13.07
N ASN A 75 5.62 0.71 -12.96
CA ASN A 75 5.17 -0.67 -12.80
C ASN A 75 3.67 -0.80 -13.15
N PRO A 76 3.31 -1.45 -14.27
CA PRO A 76 1.91 -1.57 -14.70
C PRO A 76 1.05 -2.43 -13.76
N LEU A 77 1.65 -3.32 -12.93
CA LEU A 77 0.88 -4.10 -11.95
C LEU A 77 0.15 -3.23 -10.92
N ILE A 78 0.57 -1.98 -10.71
CA ILE A 78 -0.06 -1.11 -9.72
C ILE A 78 -1.57 -0.92 -9.99
N PHE A 79 -1.97 -0.93 -11.25
CA PHE A 79 -3.38 -0.77 -11.66
C PHE A 79 -4.25 -1.98 -11.33
N ILE A 80 -3.64 -3.14 -11.07
CA ILE A 80 -4.35 -4.36 -10.64
C ILE A 80 -4.26 -4.50 -9.12
N ILE A 81 -3.05 -4.34 -8.56
CA ILE A 81 -2.79 -4.55 -7.15
C ILE A 81 -3.54 -3.52 -6.30
N LEU A 82 -3.51 -2.24 -6.68
CA LEU A 82 -4.08 -1.17 -5.86
C LEU A 82 -5.61 -1.29 -5.73
N PRO A 83 -6.39 -1.51 -6.80
CA PRO A 83 -7.83 -1.78 -6.68
C PRO A 83 -8.15 -3.07 -5.93
N ALA A 84 -7.39 -4.15 -6.17
CA ALA A 84 -7.58 -5.42 -5.46
C ALA A 84 -7.37 -5.25 -3.96
N LEU A 85 -6.34 -4.48 -3.57
CA LEU A 85 -6.05 -4.19 -2.18
C LEU A 85 -7.17 -3.40 -1.50
N VAL A 86 -7.66 -2.36 -2.16
CA VAL A 86 -8.80 -1.55 -1.69
C VAL A 86 -10.05 -2.43 -1.54
N PHE A 87 -10.33 -3.29 -2.51
CA PHE A 87 -11.46 -4.21 -2.46
C PHE A 87 -11.37 -5.18 -1.28
N LEU A 88 -10.20 -5.77 -1.05
CA LEU A 88 -9.96 -6.67 0.08
C LEU A 88 -10.13 -5.96 1.43
N LEU A 89 -9.60 -4.74 1.57
CA LEU A 89 -9.76 -3.91 2.77
C LEU A 89 -11.24 -3.61 3.06
N ILE A 90 -11.99 -3.21 2.04
CA ILE A 90 -13.44 -2.94 2.16
C ILE A 90 -14.20 -4.22 2.53
N ASN A 91 -13.93 -5.34 1.86
CA ASN A 91 -14.63 -6.59 2.13
C ASN A 91 -14.32 -7.12 3.53
N HIS A 92 -13.07 -7.01 3.96
CA HIS A 92 -12.65 -7.39 5.31
C HIS A 92 -13.33 -6.51 6.37
N TRP A 93 -13.40 -5.19 6.14
CA TRP A 93 -14.13 -4.25 7.00
C TRP A 93 -15.63 -4.60 7.09
N ARG A 94 -16.27 -4.88 5.95
CA ARG A 94 -17.69 -5.28 5.89
C ARG A 94 -17.94 -6.58 6.67
N LYS A 95 -17.06 -7.58 6.54
CA LYS A 95 -17.16 -8.84 7.30
C LYS A 95 -17.01 -8.60 8.81
N TYR A 96 -16.07 -7.75 9.21
CA TYR A 96 -15.88 -7.41 10.61
C TYR A 96 -17.11 -6.72 11.23
N LEU A 97 -17.71 -5.77 10.50
CA LEU A 97 -18.96 -5.14 10.94
C LEU A 97 -20.11 -6.16 11.07
N LYS A 98 -20.17 -7.16 10.17
CA LYS A 98 -21.21 -8.19 10.18
C LYS A 98 -21.04 -9.23 11.29
N MET A 99 -19.82 -9.47 11.77
CA MET A 99 -19.54 -10.38 12.91
C MET A 99 -19.79 -9.72 14.29
N GLN A 100 -19.99 -8.41 14.33
CA GLN A 100 -20.25 -7.64 15.55
C GLN A 100 -21.74 -7.32 15.76
N GLN A 101 -22.60 -7.74 14.82
CA GLN A 101 -24.05 -7.65 14.90
C GLN A 101 -24.62 -8.99 15.38
#